data_AF-D3L6Z9-F1
#
_entry.id   AF-D3L6Z9-F1
#
_cell.length_a   1.000
_cell.length_b   1.000
_cell.length_c   1.000
_cell.angle_alpha   90.00
_cell.angle_beta   90.00
_cell.angle_gamma   90.00
#
_symmetry.space_group_name_H-M   'P 1'
#
loop_
_entity.id
_entity.type
_entity.pdbx_description
1 polymer ?
#
loop_
_entity_poly.entity_id
_entity_poly.type
_entity_poly.pdbx_seq_one_letter_code
_entity_poly.pdbx_strand_id
1 'polypeptide(L)'
;MERLIKIHTLGPKETDSCSAAYYFSQQRTGDGDISIILHDSFETIFRHLAEYCDDLLLLPVAFKSKKIHSAWADIHYRFLTELKLIDGFIYPLSDLALIGNQEYSVNQTFIHPATESLLNAYLNEKKQTTIVRFSSSKYSAYRDYRLKNARYVITNLKNVQFRKTEVIQKKYQVNMLWSVYKIQAKELIK
;
A
#
# COMPACT_ATOMS: atom_id res chain seq x y z
N MET A 1 29.91 2.68 -17.28
CA MET A 1 29.31 1.87 -16.20
C MET A 1 27.85 2.27 -16.16
N GLU A 2 26.95 1.38 -16.58
CA GLU A 2 25.51 1.68 -16.55
C GLU A 2 25.09 1.92 -15.09
N ARG A 3 24.34 2.99 -14.85
CA ARG A 3 23.97 3.43 -13.51
C ARG A 3 22.85 2.51 -12.99
N LEU A 4 23.08 1.83 -11.87
CA LEU A 4 22.03 1.09 -11.16
C LEU A 4 20.92 2.06 -10.72
N ILE A 5 19.69 1.82 -11.15
CA ILE A 5 18.50 2.58 -10.74
C ILE A 5 17.84 1.83 -9.58
N LYS A 6 17.57 2.51 -8.46
CA LYS A 6 16.83 1.91 -7.33
C LYS A 6 15.39 2.42 -7.31
N ILE A 7 14.44 1.53 -7.04
CA ILE A 7 13.02 1.86 -6.85
C ILE A 7 12.66 1.58 -5.39
N HIS A 8 12.38 2.63 -4.63
CA HIS A 8 11.95 2.59 -3.24
C HIS A 8 10.43 2.43 -3.20
N THR A 9 9.95 1.41 -2.49
CA THR A 9 8.50 1.19 -2.31
C THR A 9 8.18 0.41 -1.03
N LEU A 10 6.89 0.21 -0.76
CA LEU A 10 6.40 -0.51 0.42
C LEU A 10 6.60 -2.02 0.31
N GLY A 11 7.30 -2.59 1.29
CA GLY A 11 7.39 -4.02 1.55
C GLY A 11 6.31 -4.53 2.53
N PRO A 12 6.31 -5.84 2.83
CA PRO A 12 7.21 -6.88 2.32
C PRO A 12 6.86 -7.33 0.88
N LYS A 13 7.45 -8.43 0.38
CA LYS A 13 7.27 -8.90 -1.01
C LYS A 13 5.81 -9.21 -1.37
N GLU A 14 4.97 -9.46 -0.37
CA GLU A 14 3.57 -9.80 -0.49
C GLU A 14 2.68 -8.59 -0.83
N THR A 15 3.20 -7.35 -0.74
CA THR A 15 2.41 -6.15 -1.04
C THR A 15 2.14 -5.99 -2.53
N ASP A 16 1.05 -5.29 -2.85
CA ASP A 16 0.78 -4.87 -4.23
C ASP A 16 1.85 -3.90 -4.74
N SER A 17 2.45 -3.10 -3.84
CA SER A 17 3.53 -2.15 -4.17
C SER A 17 4.79 -2.84 -4.67
N CYS A 18 5.17 -3.96 -4.05
CA CYS A 18 6.29 -4.78 -4.53
C CYS A 18 5.99 -5.34 -5.92
N SER A 19 4.80 -5.91 -6.12
CA SER A 19 4.38 -6.44 -7.44
C SER A 19 4.38 -5.36 -8.52
N ALA A 20 3.88 -4.17 -8.21
CA ALA A 20 3.86 -3.03 -9.14
C ALA A 20 5.27 -2.54 -9.49
N ALA A 21 6.22 -2.58 -8.53
CA ALA A 21 7.62 -2.24 -8.80
C ALA A 21 8.29 -3.23 -9.74
N TYR A 22 8.05 -4.53 -9.56
CA TYR A 22 8.54 -5.56 -10.49
C TYR A 22 7.89 -5.46 -11.87
N TYR A 23 6.60 -5.10 -11.94
CA TYR A 23 5.96 -4.85 -13.22
C TYR A 23 6.61 -3.68 -13.94
N PHE A 24 6.79 -2.54 -13.24
CA PHE A 24 7.41 -1.36 -13.81
C PHE A 24 8.86 -1.61 -14.25
N SER A 25 9.66 -2.32 -13.46
CA SER A 25 11.05 -2.63 -13.84
C SER A 25 11.13 -3.49 -15.10
N GLN A 26 10.22 -4.45 -15.27
CA GLN A 26 10.15 -5.28 -16.49
C GLN A 26 9.77 -4.49 -17.74
N GLN A 27 9.03 -3.38 -17.60
CA GLN A 27 8.73 -2.49 -18.74
C GLN A 27 9.94 -1.62 -19.13
N ARG A 28 11.01 -1.59 -18.32
CA ARG A 28 12.19 -0.73 -18.51
C ARG A 28 13.50 -1.51 -18.65
N THR A 29 13.43 -2.74 -19.16
CA THR A 29 14.58 -3.63 -19.35
C THR A 29 15.71 -3.10 -20.25
N GLY A 30 15.56 -1.91 -20.86
CA GLY A 30 16.58 -1.22 -21.64
C GLY A 30 17.23 -0.01 -20.94
N ASP A 31 16.81 0.33 -19.71
CA ASP A 31 17.27 1.54 -19.00
C ASP A 31 18.47 1.27 -18.07
N GLY A 32 19.00 0.05 -18.11
CA GLY A 32 20.08 -0.45 -17.24
C GLY A 32 19.57 -1.35 -16.10
N ASP A 33 20.47 -1.70 -15.17
CA ASP A 33 20.11 -2.51 -14.01
C ASP A 33 19.15 -1.77 -13.07
N ILE A 34 18.04 -2.42 -12.71
CA ILE A 34 17.04 -1.89 -11.77
C ILE A 34 17.00 -2.78 -10.51
N SER A 35 17.11 -2.16 -9.34
CA SER A 35 16.94 -2.82 -8.04
C SER A 35 15.72 -2.29 -7.29
N ILE A 36 14.96 -3.17 -6.64
CA ILE A 36 13.78 -2.80 -5.86
C ILE A 36 14.13 -2.83 -4.37
N ILE A 37 13.98 -1.69 -3.71
CA ILE A 37 14.26 -1.51 -2.29
C ILE A 37 12.93 -1.45 -1.53
N LEU A 38 12.72 -2.44 -0.66
CA LEU A 38 11.49 -2.60 0.12
C LEU A 38 11.64 -1.96 1.51
N HIS A 39 10.66 -1.15 1.89
CA HIS A 39 10.60 -0.45 3.18
C HIS A 39 9.40 -0.89 3.99
N ASP A 40 9.49 -0.86 5.32
CA ASP A 40 8.36 -1.22 6.20
C ASP A 40 7.15 -0.28 6.08
N SER A 41 7.38 0.94 5.60
CA SER A 41 6.37 1.99 5.49
C SER A 41 6.80 3.07 4.51
N PHE A 42 5.85 3.72 3.84
CA PHE A 42 6.14 4.89 3.00
C PHE A 42 6.66 6.07 3.83
N GLU A 43 6.21 6.20 5.08
CA GLU A 43 6.69 7.19 6.04
C GLU A 43 8.19 7.06 6.31
N THR A 44 8.75 5.85 6.22
CA THR A 44 10.19 5.66 6.34
C THR A 44 10.91 6.15 5.10
N ILE A 45 10.32 5.98 3.90
CA ILE A 45 10.88 6.55 2.67
C ILE A 45 10.87 8.08 2.74
N PHE A 46 9.73 8.67 3.11
CA PHE A 46 9.57 10.13 3.18
C PHE A 46 10.54 10.81 4.15
N ARG A 47 10.88 10.15 5.27
CA ARG A 47 11.84 10.69 6.25
C ARG A 47 13.29 10.72 5.76
N HIS A 48 13.63 9.88 4.78
CA HIS A 48 15.01 9.71 4.31
C HIS A 48 15.16 10.04 2.81
N LEU A 49 14.28 10.86 2.23
CA LEU A 49 14.34 11.22 0.80
C LEU A 49 15.71 11.78 0.40
N ALA A 50 16.36 12.57 1.27
CA ALA A 50 17.69 13.11 1.02
C ALA A 50 18.77 12.03 0.82
N GLU A 51 18.61 10.87 1.45
CA GLU A 51 19.53 9.72 1.32
C GLU A 51 19.31 8.92 0.03
N TYR A 52 18.15 9.11 -0.60
CA TYR A 52 17.72 8.39 -1.82
C TYR A 52 17.76 9.30 -3.05
N CYS A 53 18.59 10.34 -3.02
CA CYS A 53 18.74 11.26 -4.14
C CYS A 53 19.07 10.49 -5.42
N ASP A 54 18.40 10.87 -6.51
CA ASP A 54 18.41 10.21 -7.81
C ASP A 54 17.83 8.79 -7.88
N ASP A 55 17.35 8.22 -6.79
CA ASP A 55 16.56 7.00 -6.86
C ASP A 55 15.11 7.33 -7.26
N LEU A 56 14.33 6.28 -7.51
CA LEU A 56 12.91 6.38 -7.82
C LEU A 56 12.07 6.02 -6.59
N LEU A 57 10.91 6.65 -6.46
CA LEU A 57 9.86 6.27 -5.53
C LEU A 57 8.64 5.82 -6.32
N LEU A 58 8.18 4.59 -6.05
CA LEU A 58 6.90 4.10 -6.55
C LEU A 58 5.84 4.18 -5.44
N LEU A 59 4.80 4.98 -5.68
CA LEU A 59 3.73 5.25 -4.72
C LEU A 59 2.35 5.05 -5.39
N PRO A 60 1.41 4.31 -4.78
CA PRO A 60 0.04 4.22 -5.30
C PRO A 60 -0.72 5.53 -5.04
N VAL A 61 -1.53 5.97 -5.99
CA VAL A 61 -2.33 7.20 -5.85
C VAL A 61 -3.41 7.07 -4.76
N ALA A 62 -3.77 5.84 -4.39
CA ALA A 62 -4.64 5.57 -3.24
C ALA A 62 -3.91 5.60 -1.88
N PHE A 63 -2.63 5.99 -1.82
CA PHE A 63 -1.89 6.09 -0.56
C PHE A 63 -2.65 6.96 0.46
N LYS A 64 -2.79 6.43 1.66
CA LYS A 64 -3.34 7.11 2.83
C LYS A 64 -2.64 6.60 4.08
N SER A 65 -2.19 7.51 4.92
CA SER A 65 -1.65 7.23 6.23
C SER A 65 -2.39 7.98 7.32
N LYS A 66 -2.84 7.24 8.34
CA LYS A 66 -3.35 7.82 9.59
C LYS A 66 -2.22 8.24 10.52
N LYS A 67 -1.00 7.71 10.35
CA LYS A 67 0.17 8.02 11.20
C LYS A 67 0.67 9.44 10.97
N ILE A 68 0.72 9.87 9.71
CA ILE A 68 1.16 11.22 9.32
C ILE A 68 0.00 12.09 8.81
N HIS A 69 -1.25 11.65 9.01
CA HIS A 69 -2.47 12.35 8.58
C HIS A 69 -2.38 12.90 7.15
N SER A 70 -1.95 12.06 6.20
CA SER A 70 -1.68 12.47 4.82
C SER A 70 -2.18 11.42 3.82
N ALA A 71 -2.72 11.87 2.71
CA ALA A 71 -3.02 11.10 1.51
C ALA A 71 -1.98 11.38 0.42
N TRP A 72 -2.06 10.65 -0.69
CA TRP A 72 -1.18 10.84 -1.85
C TRP A 72 -1.09 12.31 -2.31
N ALA A 73 -2.23 13.01 -2.39
CA ALA A 73 -2.25 14.42 -2.82
C ALA A 73 -1.42 15.30 -1.88
N ASP A 74 -1.53 15.09 -0.55
CA ASP A 74 -0.74 15.84 0.43
C ASP A 74 0.76 15.59 0.26
N ILE A 75 1.15 14.35 -0.01
CA ILE A 75 2.56 13.99 -0.29
C ILE A 75 3.04 14.65 -1.58
N HIS A 76 2.20 14.63 -2.62
CA HIS A 76 2.53 15.20 -3.92
C HIS A 76 2.82 16.71 -3.84
N TYR A 77 2.02 17.46 -3.07
CA TYR A 77 2.24 18.90 -2.88
C TYR A 77 3.29 19.22 -1.82
N ARG A 78 3.41 18.42 -0.76
CA ARG A 78 4.35 18.69 0.34
C ARG A 78 5.80 18.60 -0.11
N PHE A 79 6.11 17.66 -1.01
CA PHE A 79 7.48 17.37 -1.45
C PHE A 79 7.72 17.82 -2.89
N LEU A 80 7.16 18.94 -3.32
CA LEU A 80 7.30 19.42 -4.71
C LEU A 80 8.76 19.63 -5.14
N THR A 81 9.65 19.96 -4.22
CA THR A 81 11.08 20.17 -4.51
C THR A 81 11.90 18.89 -4.38
N GLU A 82 11.47 17.93 -3.57
CA GLU A 82 12.17 16.65 -3.37
C GLU A 82 11.65 15.51 -4.24
N LEU A 83 10.42 15.60 -4.78
CA LEU A 83 9.78 14.55 -5.57
C LEU A 83 9.24 15.10 -6.89
N LYS A 84 9.94 14.82 -7.98
CA LYS A 84 9.47 15.13 -9.33
C LYS A 84 8.68 13.96 -9.90
N LEU A 85 7.39 14.15 -10.18
CA LEU A 85 6.59 13.15 -10.88
C LEU A 85 7.10 13.02 -12.32
N ILE A 86 7.56 11.82 -12.70
CA ILE A 86 8.16 11.60 -14.04
C ILE A 86 7.37 10.61 -14.89
N ASP A 87 6.53 9.77 -14.27
CA ASP A 87 5.77 8.75 -14.98
C ASP A 87 4.55 8.31 -14.14
N GLY A 88 3.62 7.61 -14.79
CA GLY A 88 2.49 6.98 -14.14
C GLY A 88 1.90 5.85 -14.98
N PHE A 89 1.50 4.77 -14.32
CA PHE A 89 0.95 3.60 -15.01
C PHE A 89 -0.21 2.97 -14.23
N ILE A 90 -1.07 2.27 -14.96
CA ILE A 90 -2.14 1.48 -14.37
C ILE A 90 -1.65 0.05 -14.21
N TYR A 91 -1.74 -0.47 -12.99
CA TYR A 91 -1.47 -1.88 -12.71
C TYR A 91 -2.43 -2.37 -11.62
N PRO A 92 -3.13 -3.50 -11.84
CA PRO A 92 -4.16 -3.96 -10.92
C PRO A 92 -3.58 -4.35 -9.55
N LEU A 93 -4.36 -4.12 -8.49
CA LEU A 93 -4.10 -4.75 -7.21
C LEU A 93 -4.41 -6.25 -7.31
N SER A 94 -3.76 -7.06 -6.48
CA SER A 94 -4.18 -8.45 -6.29
C SER A 94 -5.61 -8.48 -5.74
N ASP A 95 -6.42 -9.46 -6.16
CA ASP A 95 -7.83 -9.59 -5.75
C ASP A 95 -8.02 -9.31 -4.26
N LEU A 96 -8.85 -8.32 -3.95
CA LEU A 96 -9.15 -7.90 -2.59
C LEU A 96 -10.40 -8.60 -2.10
N ALA A 97 -10.44 -8.92 -0.81
CA ALA A 97 -11.62 -9.47 -0.18
C ALA A 97 -11.82 -8.93 1.23
N LEU A 98 -13.09 -8.72 1.58
CA LEU A 98 -13.54 -8.63 2.95
C LEU A 98 -13.77 -10.05 3.46
N ILE A 99 -12.96 -10.48 4.43
CA ILE A 99 -13.10 -11.77 5.10
C ILE A 99 -13.80 -11.55 6.43
N GLY A 100 -14.78 -12.40 6.74
CA GLY A 100 -15.44 -12.43 8.04
C GLY A 100 -15.19 -13.75 8.76
N ASN A 101 -14.87 -13.66 10.04
CA ASN A 101 -14.82 -14.82 10.94
C ASN A 101 -16.18 -14.96 11.64
N GLN A 102 -16.79 -16.14 11.54
CA GLN A 102 -18.06 -16.46 12.20
C GLN A 102 -17.88 -16.71 13.71
N GLU A 103 -16.68 -17.06 14.14
CA GLU A 103 -16.33 -17.38 15.53
C GLU A 103 -15.23 -16.43 16.06
N TYR A 104 -15.48 -15.13 15.92
CA TYR A 104 -14.54 -14.11 16.39
C TYR A 104 -14.56 -13.97 17.92
N SER A 105 -13.39 -13.70 18.51
CA SER A 105 -13.27 -13.40 19.95
C SER A 105 -13.41 -11.91 20.26
N VAL A 106 -13.14 -11.04 19.27
CA VAL A 106 -13.25 -9.58 19.42
C VAL A 106 -14.01 -8.96 18.25
N ASN A 107 -14.94 -8.05 18.54
CA ASN A 107 -15.68 -7.30 17.52
C ASN A 107 -14.83 -6.15 16.95
N GLN A 108 -13.67 -6.50 16.39
CA GLN A 108 -12.74 -5.59 15.75
C GLN A 108 -12.61 -5.90 14.26
N THR A 109 -12.27 -4.88 13.48
CA THR A 109 -11.99 -4.99 12.06
C THR A 109 -10.66 -4.34 11.74
N PHE A 110 -9.76 -5.09 11.11
CA PHE A 110 -8.44 -4.61 10.73
C PHE A 110 -8.40 -4.29 9.25
N ILE A 111 -8.01 -3.06 8.88
CA ILE A 111 -7.93 -2.62 7.48
C ILE A 111 -6.75 -1.69 7.25
N HIS A 112 -6.36 -1.54 5.99
CA HIS A 112 -5.55 -0.41 5.56
C HIS A 112 -6.44 0.85 5.39
N PRO A 113 -5.98 2.08 5.72
CA PRO A 113 -6.78 3.30 5.56
C PRO A 113 -7.37 3.52 4.15
N ALA A 114 -6.65 3.11 3.12
CA ALA A 114 -7.13 3.21 1.73
C ALA A 114 -8.41 2.40 1.42
N THR A 115 -8.76 1.41 2.25
CA THR A 115 -9.95 0.56 2.05
C THR A 115 -11.10 0.90 3.00
N GLU A 116 -11.02 2.00 3.74
CA GLU A 116 -12.03 2.45 4.71
C GLU A 116 -13.41 2.62 4.07
N SER A 117 -13.48 3.21 2.86
CA SER A 117 -14.74 3.38 2.14
C SER A 117 -15.41 2.04 1.77
N LEU A 118 -14.62 1.03 1.40
CA LEU A 118 -15.14 -0.31 1.08
C LEU A 118 -15.76 -0.98 2.31
N LEU A 119 -15.12 -0.84 3.47
CA LEU A 119 -15.64 -1.34 4.74
C LEU A 119 -16.95 -0.62 5.11
N ASN A 120 -16.95 0.71 5.06
CA ASN A 120 -18.12 1.51 5.44
C ASN A 120 -19.33 1.19 4.55
N ALA A 121 -19.13 1.03 3.24
CA ALA A 121 -20.18 0.63 2.32
C ALA A 121 -20.80 -0.73 2.72
N TYR A 122 -19.96 -1.72 3.05
CA TYR A 122 -20.43 -3.04 3.51
C TYR A 122 -21.16 -2.98 4.86
N LEU A 123 -20.59 -2.28 5.85
CA LEU A 123 -21.19 -2.17 7.18
C LEU A 123 -22.55 -1.46 7.13
N ASN A 124 -22.67 -0.42 6.30
CA ASN A 124 -23.94 0.26 6.07
C ASN A 124 -24.96 -0.65 5.39
N GLU A 125 -24.55 -1.38 4.34
CA GLU A 125 -25.39 -2.36 3.64
C GLU A 125 -25.94 -3.44 4.59
N LYS A 126 -25.10 -3.95 5.51
CA LYS A 126 -25.47 -4.99 6.47
C LYS A 126 -26.04 -4.45 7.79
N LYS A 127 -26.10 -3.13 7.98
CA LYS A 127 -26.48 -2.47 9.25
C LYS A 127 -25.68 -3.01 10.45
N GLN A 128 -24.37 -3.17 10.29
CA GLN A 128 -23.47 -3.72 11.29
C GLN A 128 -22.46 -2.68 11.78
N THR A 129 -21.96 -2.85 13.00
CA THR A 129 -20.90 -2.02 13.58
C THR A 129 -19.76 -2.88 14.12
N THR A 130 -18.57 -2.29 14.11
CA THR A 130 -17.33 -2.94 14.55
C THR A 130 -16.31 -1.87 14.93
N ILE A 131 -15.38 -2.21 15.80
CA ILE A 131 -14.29 -1.31 16.17
C ILE A 131 -13.21 -1.39 15.09
N VAL A 132 -13.02 -0.31 14.32
CA VAL A 132 -12.03 -0.27 13.24
C VAL A 132 -10.62 -0.04 13.80
N ARG A 133 -9.66 -0.81 13.29
CA ARG A 133 -8.22 -0.73 13.58
C ARG A 133 -7.47 -0.59 12.26
N PHE A 134 -6.61 0.42 12.18
CA PHE A 134 -5.82 0.69 10.99
C PHE A 134 -4.43 0.06 11.09
N SER A 135 -4.02 -0.61 10.02
CA SER A 135 -2.67 -1.16 9.87
C SER A 135 -1.95 -0.52 8.67
N SER A 136 -0.61 -0.55 8.67
CA SER A 136 0.24 0.06 7.65
C SER A 136 0.15 -0.59 6.27
N SER A 137 -0.32 -1.83 6.19
CA SER A 137 -0.53 -2.56 4.94
C SER A 137 -1.70 -3.55 5.09
N LYS A 138 -2.20 -4.03 3.95
CA LYS A 138 -3.23 -5.09 3.93
C LYS A 138 -2.70 -6.42 4.48
N TYR A 139 -1.39 -6.65 4.34
CA TYR A 139 -0.70 -7.79 4.91
C TYR A 139 -0.63 -7.71 6.44
N SER A 140 -0.22 -6.56 7.00
CA SER A 140 -0.20 -6.38 8.45
C SER A 140 -1.60 -6.41 9.05
N ALA A 141 -2.61 -5.86 8.37
CA ALA A 141 -4.01 -5.99 8.76
C ALA A 141 -4.46 -7.45 8.88
N TYR A 142 -4.08 -8.31 7.92
CA TYR A 142 -4.38 -9.75 7.99
C TYR A 142 -3.68 -10.44 9.16
N ARG A 143 -2.40 -10.14 9.38
CA ARG A 143 -1.66 -10.68 10.54
C ARG A 143 -2.35 -10.30 11.86
N ASP A 144 -2.70 -9.04 12.05
CA ASP A 144 -3.32 -8.56 13.28
C ASP A 144 -4.72 -9.17 13.48
N TYR A 145 -5.51 -9.28 12.40
CA TYR A 145 -6.78 -10.00 12.38
C TYR A 145 -6.65 -11.44 12.88
N ARG A 146 -5.62 -12.17 12.42
CA ARG A 146 -5.37 -13.56 12.81
C ARG A 146 -4.93 -13.69 14.26
N LEU A 147 -4.04 -12.81 14.70
CA LEU A 147 -3.50 -12.80 16.06
C LEU A 147 -4.59 -12.48 17.09
N LYS A 148 -5.53 -11.60 16.75
CA LYS A 148 -6.60 -11.16 17.66
C LYS A 148 -7.88 -11.99 17.55
N ASN A 149 -7.95 -12.93 16.62
CA ASN A 149 -9.18 -13.66 16.26
C ASN A 149 -10.36 -12.69 16.03
N ALA A 150 -10.12 -11.68 15.19
CA ALA A 150 -11.03 -10.57 14.98
C ALA A 150 -12.19 -10.90 14.02
N ARG A 151 -13.18 -10.00 13.94
CA ARG A 151 -14.41 -10.21 13.17
C ARG A 151 -14.20 -10.06 11.68
N TYR A 152 -13.58 -8.97 11.24
CA TYR A 152 -13.38 -8.70 9.82
C TYR A 152 -11.95 -8.26 9.48
N VAL A 153 -11.58 -8.48 8.22
CA VAL A 153 -10.38 -7.90 7.61
C VAL A 153 -10.61 -7.64 6.12
N ILE A 154 -10.08 -6.54 5.60
CA ILE A 154 -9.91 -6.36 4.15
C ILE A 154 -8.44 -6.60 3.80
N THR A 155 -8.19 -7.63 3.00
CA THR A 155 -6.85 -8.00 2.56
C THR A 155 -6.83 -8.57 1.13
N ASN A 156 -5.66 -8.84 0.60
CA ASN A 156 -5.50 -9.53 -0.68
C ASN A 156 -5.72 -11.03 -0.50
N LEU A 157 -6.52 -11.66 -1.37
CA LEU A 157 -6.84 -13.09 -1.30
C LEU A 157 -5.59 -13.98 -1.32
N LYS A 158 -4.55 -13.58 -2.07
CA LYS A 158 -3.27 -14.30 -2.12
C LYS A 158 -2.58 -14.46 -0.75
N ASN A 159 -2.89 -13.58 0.21
CA ASN A 159 -2.32 -13.61 1.56
C ASN A 159 -3.15 -14.45 2.55
N VAL A 160 -4.34 -14.92 2.15
CA VAL A 160 -5.29 -15.55 3.07
C VAL A 160 -5.07 -17.06 3.14
N GLN A 161 -4.89 -17.56 4.35
CA GLN A 161 -4.97 -18.98 4.69
C GLN A 161 -6.26 -19.26 5.46
N PHE A 162 -7.32 -19.67 4.77
CA PHE A 162 -8.66 -19.81 5.36
C PHE A 162 -8.72 -20.78 6.55
N ARG A 163 -9.28 -20.32 7.67
CA ARG A 163 -9.82 -21.18 8.73
C ARG A 163 -11.23 -21.64 8.35
N LYS A 164 -11.70 -22.74 8.94
CA LYS A 164 -13.07 -23.26 8.72
C LYS A 164 -14.17 -22.24 9.08
N THR A 165 -13.87 -21.31 9.97
CA THR A 165 -14.79 -20.28 10.48
C THR A 165 -14.79 -19.01 9.62
N GLU A 166 -13.91 -18.93 8.61
CA GLU A 166 -13.72 -17.74 7.79
C GLU A 166 -14.48 -17.85 6.46
N VAL A 167 -15.19 -16.80 6.10
CA VAL A 167 -15.96 -16.69 4.85
C VAL A 167 -15.65 -15.38 4.13
N ILE A 168 -15.66 -15.43 2.79
CA ILE A 168 -15.54 -14.22 1.97
C ILE A 168 -16.91 -13.52 1.99
N GLN A 169 -16.95 -12.31 2.55
CA GLN A 169 -18.15 -11.48 2.59
C GLN A 169 -18.34 -10.69 1.29
N LYS A 170 -17.23 -10.23 0.69
CA LYS A 170 -17.23 -9.47 -0.56
C LYS A 170 -15.86 -9.57 -1.24
N LYS A 171 -15.83 -9.60 -2.57
CA LYS A 171 -14.62 -9.50 -3.39
C LYS A 171 -14.59 -8.15 -4.11
N TYR A 172 -13.39 -7.63 -4.34
CA TYR A 172 -13.17 -6.38 -5.04
C TYR A 172 -12.00 -6.53 -6.01
N GLN A 173 -12.20 -6.02 -7.23
CA GLN A 173 -11.14 -5.86 -8.22
C GLN A 173 -10.90 -4.36 -8.39
N VAL A 174 -9.62 -3.98 -8.35
CA VAL A 174 -9.22 -2.56 -8.36
C VAL A 174 -8.06 -2.39 -9.32
N ASN A 175 -8.29 -1.65 -10.39
CA ASN A 175 -7.21 -1.08 -11.19
C ASN A 175 -6.65 0.13 -10.43
N MET A 176 -5.34 0.13 -10.19
CA MET A 176 -4.67 1.17 -9.42
C MET A 176 -3.78 2.01 -10.32
N LEU A 177 -3.88 3.33 -10.20
CA LEU A 177 -2.90 4.26 -10.75
C LEU A 177 -1.70 4.32 -9.81
N TRP A 178 -0.52 4.09 -10.37
CA TRP A 178 0.76 4.17 -9.69
C TRP A 178 1.52 5.39 -10.20
N SER A 179 2.06 6.17 -9.27
CA SER A 179 2.91 7.33 -9.57
C SER A 179 4.37 6.96 -9.38
N VAL A 180 5.21 7.38 -10.33
CA VAL A 180 6.67 7.21 -10.28
C VAL A 180 7.30 8.58 -10.11
N TYR A 181 7.96 8.77 -8.97
CA TYR A 181 8.70 9.99 -8.67
C TYR A 181 10.19 9.75 -8.83
N LYS A 182 10.90 10.73 -9.40
CA LYS A 182 12.33 10.88 -9.24
C LYS A 182 12.58 11.64 -7.94
N ILE A 183 13.42 11.07 -7.06
CA ILE A 183 13.82 11.72 -5.82
C ILE A 183 14.95 12.69 -6.12
N GLN A 184 14.78 13.95 -5.73
CA GLN A 184 15.72 15.03 -6.00
C GLN A 184 16.42 15.45 -4.70
N ALA A 185 17.64 15.96 -4.83
CA ALA A 185 18.28 16.67 -3.73
C ALA A 185 17.42 17.88 -3.37
N LYS A 186 17.24 18.12 -2.07
CA LYS A 186 16.51 19.29 -1.60
C LYS A 186 17.23 20.55 -2.10
N GLU A 187 16.62 21.28 -3.01
CA GLU A 187 17.10 22.62 -3.35
C GLU A 187 16.91 23.50 -2.11
N LEU A 188 18.03 23.92 -1.50
CA LEU A 188 18.02 25.02 -0.55
C LEU A 188 17.68 26.27 -1.35
N ILE A 189 16.45 26.75 -1.21
CA ILE A 189 16.08 28.08 -1.71
C ILE A 189 17.03 29.07 -1.02
N LYS A 190 17.91 29.70 -1.80
CA LYS A 190 18.73 30.83 -1.37
C LYS A 190 17.88 32.08 -1.22
#